data_AF-A0A0D1ZGQ3-F1
#
_entry.id   AF-A0A0D1ZGQ3-F1
#
_cell.length_a   1.000
_cell.length_b   1.000
_cell.length_c   1.000
_cell.angle_alpha   90.00
_cell.angle_beta   90.00
_cell.angle_gamma   90.00
#
_symmetry.space_group_name_H-M   'P 1'
#
loop_
_entity.id
_entity.type
_entity.pdbx_description
1 polymer ?
#
loop_
_entity_poly.entity_id
_entity_poly.type
_entity_poly.pdbx_seq_one_letter_code
_entity_poly.pdbx_strand_id
1 'polypeptide(L)'
;MASHASIFNLPLDMFDDLMADLDYESLVAFRQTCRLAAALIPLAQIIQIRQSLRASLLAEEHADYQRRQVAYANQRRWAGVFPPSVQANIPPDISAPADSLNNIHRNRITRAERLNCYACLKRLPRQCFVESQVMGRRSLGHADAGRRFCRACGVKKGIWDKGSVVKDGRRTLVLCKKCNSLGRVDAGAKKGGICSRCMCQSVAEEGGSLESEQQQAAGQSSMPQPLAKQPAAAQPSSRATRCLRCWAINHTEVPAGSTGSHLCPPCEAAVQLA
;
A
#
# COMPACT_ATOMS: atom_id res chain seq x y z
N MET A 1 39.96 31.81 5.56
CA MET A 1 39.04 30.83 6.17
C MET A 1 37.63 31.24 5.79
N ALA A 2 36.90 30.43 5.02
CA ALA A 2 35.53 30.75 4.64
C ALA A 2 34.62 30.57 5.86
N SER A 3 34.03 31.66 6.35
CA SER A 3 33.00 31.60 7.38
C SER A 3 31.72 31.10 6.71
N HIS A 4 31.33 29.85 6.97
CA HIS A 4 30.05 29.34 6.50
C HIS A 4 28.93 30.01 7.29
N ALA A 5 28.05 30.73 6.58
CA ALA A 5 26.85 31.30 7.19
C ALA A 5 26.01 30.18 7.81
N SER A 6 25.78 30.27 9.12
CA SER A 6 24.90 29.36 9.84
C SER A 6 23.45 29.57 9.42
N ILE A 7 22.67 28.49 9.31
CA ILE A 7 21.23 28.55 9.01
C ILE A 7 20.46 29.44 10.02
N PHE A 8 20.98 29.56 11.24
CA PHE A 8 20.39 30.37 12.31
C PHE A 8 20.61 31.88 12.13
N ASN A 9 21.47 32.29 11.18
CA ASN A 9 21.77 33.69 10.89
C ASN A 9 21.09 34.18 9.60
N LEU A 10 20.24 33.35 8.98
CA LEU A 10 19.50 33.75 7.79
C LEU A 10 18.45 34.82 8.16
N PRO A 11 18.19 35.79 7.27
CA PRO A 11 17.00 36.63 7.36
C PRO A 11 15.73 35.77 7.48
N LEU A 12 14.76 36.23 8.27
CA LEU A 12 13.57 35.46 8.60
C LEU A 12 12.81 35.00 7.36
N ASP A 13 12.66 35.87 6.36
CA ASP A 13 11.95 35.55 5.11
C ASP A 13 12.61 34.37 4.36
N MET A 14 13.95 34.35 4.29
CA MET A 14 14.69 33.25 3.66
C MET A 14 14.58 31.95 4.46
N PHE A 15 14.52 32.06 5.79
CA PHE A 15 14.31 30.90 6.64
C PHE A 15 12.90 30.32 6.45
N ASP A 16 11.88 31.18 6.41
CA ASP A 16 10.49 30.79 6.20
C ASP A 16 10.31 30.13 4.83
N ASP A 17 10.91 30.67 3.77
CA ASP A 17 10.94 30.07 2.44
C ASP A 17 11.57 28.67 2.47
N LEU A 18 12.71 28.51 3.15
CA LEU A 18 13.41 27.22 3.26
C LEU A 18 12.60 26.21 4.06
N MET A 19 11.88 26.65 5.10
CA MET A 19 11.02 25.80 5.93
C MET A 19 9.70 25.44 5.22
N ALA A 20 9.20 26.28 4.30
CA ALA A 20 7.93 26.05 3.60
C ALA A 20 7.93 24.76 2.77
N ASP A 21 9.09 24.36 2.25
CA ASP A 21 9.25 23.15 1.45
C ASP A 21 9.46 21.87 2.28
N LEU A 22 9.67 22.00 3.60
CA LEU A 22 9.90 20.86 4.46
C LEU A 22 8.58 20.16 4.82
N ASP A 23 8.58 18.83 4.72
CA ASP A 23 7.45 18.04 5.20
C ASP A 23 7.35 18.06 6.73
N TYR A 24 6.20 17.66 7.25
CA TYR A 24 5.94 17.61 8.68
C TYR A 24 6.99 16.81 9.46
N GLU A 25 7.47 15.69 8.90
CA GLU A 25 8.48 14.86 9.56
C GLU A 25 9.84 15.58 9.62
N SER A 26 10.23 16.27 8.56
CA SER A 26 11.46 17.06 8.47
C SER A 26 11.43 18.25 9.42
N LEU A 27 10.31 18.97 9.52
CA LEU A 27 10.14 20.06 10.48
C LEU A 27 10.26 19.56 11.93
N VAL A 28 9.61 18.44 12.26
CA VAL A 28 9.72 17.83 13.59
C VAL A 28 11.16 17.39 13.88
N ALA A 29 11.84 16.76 12.90
CA ALA A 29 13.21 16.33 13.04
C ALA A 29 14.16 17.52 13.23
N PHE A 30 14.04 18.56 12.40
CA PHE A 30 14.82 19.79 12.53
C PHE A 30 14.63 20.42 13.91
N ARG A 31 13.39 20.54 14.37
CA ARG A 31 13.07 21.07 15.70
C ARG A 31 13.74 20.28 16.83
N GLN A 32 13.95 18.98 16.65
CA GLN A 32 14.58 18.11 17.65
C GLN A 32 16.11 18.20 17.65
N THR A 33 16.74 18.87 16.67
CA THR A 33 18.21 18.91 16.57
C THR A 33 18.85 19.74 17.68
N CYS A 34 18.33 20.93 17.99
CA CYS A 34 18.90 21.82 18.99
C CYS A 34 17.88 22.85 19.53
N ARG A 35 18.27 23.59 20.58
CA ARG A 35 17.40 24.61 21.21
C ARG A 35 17.06 25.78 20.28
N LEU A 36 18.00 26.21 19.43
CA LEU A 36 17.75 27.29 18.47
C LEU A 36 16.73 26.88 17.41
N ALA A 37 16.85 25.67 16.85
CA ALA A 37 15.85 25.11 15.94
C ALA A 37 14.48 24.97 16.60
N ALA A 38 14.45 24.60 17.89
CA ALA A 38 13.21 24.51 18.66
C ALA A 38 12.54 25.88 18.92
N ALA A 39 13.31 26.97 18.95
CA ALA A 39 12.81 28.33 19.07
C ALA A 39 12.32 28.88 17.72
N LEU A 40 13.04 28.58 16.63
CA LEU A 40 12.66 28.98 15.26
C LEU A 40 11.40 28.29 14.76
N ILE A 41 11.12 27.06 15.23
CA ILE A 41 9.89 26.33 14.91
C ILE A 41 9.06 26.14 16.19
N PRO A 42 8.13 27.06 16.48
CA PRO A 42 7.27 26.98 17.65
C PRO A 42 6.46 25.68 17.68
N LEU A 43 6.27 25.13 18.89
CA LEU A 43 5.47 23.91 19.06
C LEU A 43 4.02 24.11 18.59
N ALA A 44 3.47 25.32 18.75
CA ALA A 44 2.13 25.67 18.26
C ALA A 44 2.00 25.49 16.75
N GLN A 45 3.01 25.89 15.97
CA GLN A 45 3.06 25.71 14.52
C GLN A 45 3.07 24.22 14.15
N ILE A 46 3.87 23.40 14.82
CA ILE A 46 3.89 21.94 14.62
C ILE A 46 2.51 21.30 14.91
N ILE A 47 1.84 21.76 15.96
CA ILE A 47 0.49 21.28 16.30
C ILE A 47 -0.51 21.67 15.21
N GLN A 48 -0.47 22.92 14.73
CA GLN A 48 -1.34 23.42 13.68
C GLN A 48 -1.14 22.66 12.36
N ILE A 49 0.12 22.48 11.91
CA ILE A 49 0.45 21.70 10.71
C ILE A 49 -0.08 20.27 10.85
N ARG A 50 0.12 19.63 12.01
CA ARG A 50 -0.40 18.28 12.28
C ARG A 50 -1.92 18.22 12.20
N GLN A 51 -2.63 19.20 12.77
CA GLN A 51 -4.09 19.27 12.73
C GLN A 51 -4.59 19.46 11.29
N SER A 52 -3.96 20.35 10.53
CA SER A 52 -4.26 20.60 9.11
C SER A 52 -4.08 19.34 8.26
N LEU A 53 -2.92 18.66 8.37
CA LEU A 53 -2.66 17.40 7.67
C LEU A 53 -3.67 16.33 8.05
N ARG A 54 -4.01 16.21 9.34
CA ARG A 54 -5.02 15.25 9.80
C ARG A 54 -6.40 15.54 9.20
N ALA A 55 -6.80 16.81 9.16
CA ALA A 55 -8.06 17.23 8.57
C ALA A 55 -8.11 16.94 7.06
N SER A 56 -7.04 17.27 6.34
CA SER A 56 -6.90 16.95 4.91
C SER A 56 -7.03 15.46 4.62
N LEU A 57 -6.34 14.60 5.39
CA LEU A 57 -6.47 13.14 5.24
C LEU A 57 -7.89 12.62 5.54
N LEU A 58 -8.61 13.21 6.50
CA LEU A 58 -10.00 12.84 6.77
C LEU A 58 -10.92 13.26 5.62
N ALA A 59 -10.73 14.46 5.07
CA ALA A 59 -11.48 14.95 3.92
C ALA A 59 -11.23 14.08 2.67
N GLU A 60 -9.98 13.73 2.39
CA GLU A 60 -9.62 12.81 1.29
C GLU A 60 -10.26 11.43 1.44
N GLU A 61 -10.25 10.87 2.66
CA GLU A 61 -10.89 9.58 2.92
C GLU A 61 -12.41 9.65 2.71
N HIS A 62 -13.05 10.74 3.16
CA HIS A 62 -14.48 10.93 2.97
C HIS A 62 -14.83 11.04 1.47
N ALA A 63 -14.06 11.83 0.71
CA ALA A 63 -14.23 11.93 -0.74
C ALA A 63 -14.02 10.57 -1.44
N ASP A 64 -13.04 9.79 -1.01
CA ASP A 64 -12.82 8.43 -1.53
C ASP A 64 -13.97 7.47 -1.23
N TYR A 65 -14.49 7.52 -0.01
CA TYR A 65 -15.66 6.75 0.38
C TYR A 65 -16.88 7.11 -0.48
N GLN A 66 -17.14 8.40 -0.70
CA GLN A 66 -18.24 8.86 -1.56
C GLN A 66 -18.08 8.37 -3.00
N ARG A 67 -16.88 8.47 -3.59
CA ARG A 67 -16.62 7.91 -4.94
C ARG A 67 -16.92 6.41 -5.00
N ARG A 68 -16.53 5.65 -3.98
CA ARG A 68 -16.84 4.20 -3.88
C ARG A 68 -18.32 3.91 -3.73
N GLN A 69 -19.07 4.74 -2.99
CA GLN A 69 -20.53 4.60 -2.89
C GLN A 69 -21.22 4.83 -4.23
N VAL A 70 -20.81 5.86 -4.98
CA VAL A 70 -21.32 6.11 -6.33
C VAL A 70 -20.99 4.94 -7.26
N ALA A 71 -19.74 4.46 -7.25
CA ALA A 71 -19.34 3.30 -8.06
C ALA A 71 -20.13 2.03 -7.68
N TYR A 72 -20.41 1.82 -6.40
CA TYR A 72 -21.21 0.69 -5.93
C TYR A 72 -22.69 0.81 -6.34
N ALA A 73 -23.28 2.01 -6.25
CA ALA A 73 -24.63 2.27 -6.71
C ALA A 73 -24.75 2.03 -8.23
N ASN A 74 -23.79 2.54 -9.01
CA ASN A 74 -23.71 2.31 -10.46
C ASN A 74 -23.60 0.82 -10.78
N GLN A 75 -22.73 0.08 -10.06
CA GLN A 75 -22.62 -1.37 -10.22
C GLN A 75 -23.94 -2.09 -9.93
N ARG A 76 -24.68 -1.70 -8.87
CA ARG A 76 -25.98 -2.30 -8.57
C ARG A 76 -27.02 -2.00 -9.65
N ARG A 77 -27.04 -0.76 -10.17
CA ARG A 77 -27.91 -0.38 -11.28
C ARG A 77 -27.60 -1.22 -12.52
N TRP A 78 -26.32 -1.38 -12.86
CA TRP A 78 -25.90 -2.21 -14.00
C TRP A 78 -26.24 -3.68 -13.81
N ALA A 79 -26.07 -4.23 -12.60
CA ALA A 79 -26.42 -5.62 -12.30
C ALA A 79 -27.92 -5.92 -12.52
N GLY A 80 -28.80 -4.92 -12.36
CA GLY A 80 -30.24 -5.07 -12.61
C GLY A 80 -30.65 -5.06 -14.09
N VAL A 81 -29.83 -4.49 -14.97
CA VAL A 81 -30.12 -4.39 -16.43
C VAL A 81 -29.81 -5.71 -17.16
N PHE A 82 -29.14 -6.65 -16.51
CA PHE A 82 -28.64 -7.86 -17.17
C PHE A 82 -29.41 -9.11 -16.71
N PRO A 83 -30.11 -9.80 -17.63
CA PRO A 83 -30.96 -10.93 -17.27
C PRO A 83 -30.12 -12.13 -16.75
N PRO A 84 -30.68 -12.93 -15.82
CA PRO A 84 -30.03 -14.14 -15.29
C PRO A 84 -29.60 -15.16 -16.37
N SER A 85 -30.17 -15.08 -17.57
CA SER A 85 -29.90 -15.98 -18.70
C SER A 85 -28.45 -15.94 -19.19
N VAL A 86 -27.68 -14.88 -18.95
CA VAL A 86 -26.24 -14.83 -19.28
C VAL A 86 -25.40 -15.63 -18.26
N GLN A 87 -25.94 -15.94 -17.08
CA GLN A 87 -25.31 -16.81 -16.08
C GLN A 87 -25.66 -18.30 -16.27
N ALA A 88 -26.68 -18.61 -17.08
CA ALA A 88 -27.25 -19.95 -17.21
C ALA A 88 -26.47 -20.90 -18.13
N ASN A 89 -25.46 -20.43 -18.88
CA ASN A 89 -24.62 -21.28 -19.75
C ASN A 89 -23.42 -21.91 -19.02
N ILE A 90 -23.44 -21.96 -17.69
CA ILE A 90 -22.48 -22.75 -16.92
C ILE A 90 -23.00 -24.20 -16.89
N PRO A 91 -22.22 -25.19 -17.36
CA PRO A 91 -22.62 -26.60 -17.31
C PRO A 91 -23.07 -26.98 -15.89
N PRO A 92 -24.11 -27.81 -15.74
CA PRO A 92 -24.69 -28.16 -14.44
C PRO A 92 -23.70 -28.85 -13.48
N ASP A 93 -22.55 -29.31 -13.99
CA ASP A 93 -21.53 -30.03 -13.24
C ASP A 93 -20.48 -29.13 -12.55
N ILE A 94 -20.52 -27.82 -12.79
CA ILE A 94 -19.67 -26.85 -12.08
C ILE A 94 -20.59 -25.86 -11.39
N SER A 95 -21.02 -26.19 -10.18
CA SER A 95 -21.70 -25.31 -9.25
C SER A 95 -20.78 -24.17 -8.78
N ALA A 96 -20.34 -23.31 -9.68
CA ALA A 96 -19.78 -22.02 -9.32
C ALA A 96 -20.99 -21.10 -9.04
N PRO A 97 -21.24 -20.72 -7.78
CA PRO A 97 -22.41 -19.92 -7.46
C PRO A 97 -22.29 -18.58 -8.21
N ALA A 98 -23.38 -18.14 -8.83
CA ALA A 98 -23.52 -16.82 -9.46
C ALA A 98 -23.05 -15.67 -8.54
N ASP A 99 -23.01 -15.91 -7.23
CA ASP A 99 -22.45 -15.04 -6.20
C ASP A 99 -20.94 -14.78 -6.31
N SER A 100 -20.17 -15.67 -6.93
CA SER A 100 -18.70 -15.57 -6.97
C SER A 100 -18.21 -14.37 -7.80
N LEU A 101 -18.81 -14.14 -8.98
CA LEU A 101 -18.51 -12.99 -9.84
C LEU A 101 -18.97 -11.67 -9.20
N ASN A 102 -20.18 -11.64 -8.64
CA ASN A 102 -20.71 -10.49 -7.90
C ASN A 102 -19.80 -10.12 -6.69
N ASN A 103 -19.24 -11.11 -6.01
CA ASN A 103 -18.33 -10.89 -4.87
C ASN A 103 -16.97 -10.31 -5.28
N ILE A 104 -16.42 -10.65 -6.45
CA ILE A 104 -15.13 -10.11 -6.91
C ILE A 104 -15.27 -8.62 -7.26
N HIS A 105 -16.33 -8.24 -7.99
CA HIS A 105 -16.60 -6.84 -8.33
C HIS A 105 -16.91 -6.01 -7.08
N ARG A 106 -17.75 -6.54 -6.18
CA ARG A 106 -18.07 -5.90 -4.90
C ARG A 106 -16.82 -5.64 -4.07
N ASN A 107 -15.90 -6.60 -4.00
CA ASN A 107 -14.65 -6.43 -3.25
C ASN A 107 -13.74 -5.37 -3.88
N ARG A 108 -13.64 -5.27 -5.20
CA ARG A 108 -12.80 -4.24 -5.83
C ARG A 108 -13.38 -2.83 -5.64
N ILE A 109 -14.68 -2.66 -5.85
CA ILE A 109 -15.34 -1.35 -5.77
C ILE A 109 -15.42 -0.86 -4.33
N THR A 110 -15.62 -1.76 -3.37
CA THR A 110 -15.79 -1.37 -1.96
C THR A 110 -14.47 -1.19 -1.21
N ARG A 111 -13.37 -1.80 -1.64
CA ARG A 111 -12.08 -1.74 -0.91
C ARG A 111 -11.23 -0.54 -1.37
N ALA A 112 -10.82 0.28 -0.41
CA ALA A 112 -9.81 1.30 -0.66
C ALA A 112 -8.43 0.66 -0.94
N GLU A 113 -7.77 1.12 -2.01
CA GLU A 113 -6.41 0.70 -2.41
C GLU A 113 -5.32 1.36 -1.55
N ARG A 114 -5.59 2.57 -1.07
CA ARG A 114 -4.72 3.34 -0.17
C ARG A 114 -5.50 3.77 1.06
N LEU A 115 -4.82 3.87 2.20
CA LEU A 115 -5.42 4.26 3.48
C LEU A 115 -4.54 5.30 4.17
N ASN A 116 -5.15 6.03 5.09
CA ASN A 116 -4.46 7.06 5.84
C ASN A 116 -3.94 6.50 7.16
N CYS A 117 -2.65 6.72 7.42
CA CYS A 117 -2.04 6.47 8.71
C CYS A 117 -2.07 7.76 9.53
N TYR A 118 -2.88 7.82 10.58
CA TYR A 118 -2.99 9.01 11.43
C TYR A 118 -1.84 9.16 12.44
N ALA A 119 -0.93 8.20 12.47
CA ALA A 119 0.25 8.23 13.30
C ALA A 119 1.45 8.93 12.64
N CYS A 120 1.65 8.76 11.33
CA CYS A 120 2.65 9.47 10.53
C CYS A 120 2.06 10.45 9.50
N LEU A 121 0.73 10.59 9.45
CA LEU A 121 0.01 11.49 8.56
C LEU A 121 0.30 11.25 7.06
N LYS A 122 0.49 9.98 6.67
CA LYS A 122 0.76 9.59 5.28
C LYS A 122 -0.35 8.71 4.72
N ARG A 123 -0.63 8.90 3.43
CA ARG A 123 -1.52 8.04 2.64
C ARG A 123 -0.73 6.91 1.98
N LEU A 124 -0.88 5.71 2.51
CA LEU A 124 -0.03 4.55 2.17
C LEU A 124 -0.85 3.45 1.48
N PRO A 125 -0.21 2.59 0.68
CA PRO A 125 -0.85 1.39 0.13
C PRO A 125 -1.48 0.51 1.22
N ARG A 126 -2.57 -0.17 0.90
CA ARG A 126 -3.29 -1.08 1.81
C ARG A 126 -2.37 -2.11 2.49
N GLN A 127 -1.39 -2.66 1.76
CA GLN A 127 -0.45 -3.64 2.32
C GLN A 127 0.45 -3.10 3.45
N CYS A 128 0.58 -1.79 3.60
CA CYS A 128 1.35 -1.18 4.69
C CYS A 128 0.63 -1.25 6.04
N PHE A 129 -0.62 -1.72 6.07
CA PHE A 129 -1.44 -1.85 7.26
C PHE A 129 -1.65 -3.32 7.59
N VAL A 130 -1.82 -3.65 8.87
CA VAL A 130 -2.23 -5.01 9.27
C VAL A 130 -3.72 -5.15 9.01
N GLU A 131 -4.18 -6.37 8.69
CA GLU A 131 -5.55 -6.60 8.26
C GLU A 131 -6.61 -6.10 9.27
N SER A 132 -6.34 -6.16 10.57
CA SER A 132 -7.22 -5.60 11.62
C SER A 132 -7.40 -4.08 11.52
N GLN A 133 -6.45 -3.36 10.92
CA GLN A 133 -6.57 -1.92 10.63
C GLN A 133 -7.35 -1.65 9.34
N VAL A 134 -7.63 -2.67 8.54
CA VAL A 134 -8.31 -2.53 7.24
C VAL A 134 -9.60 -3.33 7.09
N MET A 135 -10.09 -3.89 8.18
CA MET A 135 -11.36 -4.62 8.20
C MET A 135 -12.29 -4.05 9.26
N GLY A 136 -13.54 -4.50 9.21
CA GLY A 136 -14.58 -4.15 10.17
C GLY A 136 -14.87 -2.65 10.20
N ARG A 137 -15.08 -2.11 11.41
CA ARG A 137 -15.50 -0.72 11.60
C ARG A 137 -14.52 0.30 11.03
N ARG A 138 -13.21 -0.02 11.03
CA ARG A 138 -12.13 0.85 10.53
C ARG A 138 -12.11 0.98 9.00
N SER A 139 -12.62 -0.02 8.27
CA SER A 139 -12.74 0.04 6.81
C SER A 139 -13.99 0.75 6.31
N LEU A 140 -15.00 0.89 7.17
CA LEU A 140 -16.29 1.49 6.85
C LEU A 140 -16.36 2.99 7.18
N GLY A 141 -15.24 3.60 7.58
CA GLY A 141 -15.21 5.04 7.89
C GLY A 141 -15.92 5.42 9.20
N HIS A 142 -16.19 4.47 10.09
CA HIS A 142 -16.75 4.78 11.42
C HIS A 142 -15.71 5.51 12.30
N ALA A 143 -16.11 5.91 13.52
CA ALA A 143 -15.26 6.67 14.47
C ALA A 143 -13.83 6.10 14.68
N ASP A 144 -13.66 4.78 14.54
CA ASP A 144 -12.35 4.12 14.67
C ASP A 144 -11.42 4.29 13.45
N ALA A 145 -11.93 4.73 12.30
CA ALA A 145 -11.12 4.96 11.09
C ALA A 145 -10.02 6.00 11.35
N GLY A 146 -10.34 7.06 12.11
CA GLY A 146 -9.39 8.09 12.55
C GLY A 146 -8.29 7.62 13.51
N ARG A 147 -8.32 6.33 13.90
CA ARG A 147 -7.32 5.69 14.77
C ARG A 147 -6.43 4.69 14.03
N ARG A 148 -6.49 4.63 12.69
CA ARG A 148 -5.63 3.73 11.89
C ARG A 148 -4.17 4.17 11.90
N PHE A 149 -3.30 3.17 11.91
CA PHE A 149 -1.85 3.34 11.83
C PHE A 149 -1.23 2.24 10.95
N CYS A 150 -0.14 2.58 10.26
CA CYS A 150 0.61 1.62 9.45
C CYS A 150 1.50 0.73 10.31
N ARG A 151 1.98 -0.39 9.74
CA ARG A 151 2.88 -1.34 10.40
C ARG A 151 4.11 -0.64 11.01
N ALA A 152 4.77 0.22 10.24
CA ALA A 152 5.95 0.95 10.71
C ALA A 152 5.64 1.82 11.94
N CYS A 153 4.52 2.54 11.93
CA CYS A 153 4.09 3.33 13.07
C CYS A 153 3.72 2.47 14.28
N GLY A 154 3.05 1.34 14.08
CA GLY A 154 2.70 0.43 15.17
C GLY A 154 3.93 -0.10 15.90
N VAL A 155 4.98 -0.45 15.16
CA VAL A 155 6.28 -0.86 15.73
C VAL A 155 6.99 0.32 16.40
N LYS A 156 7.18 1.45 15.69
CA LYS A 156 7.91 2.62 16.20
C LYS A 156 7.29 3.21 17.46
N LYS A 157 5.96 3.20 17.56
CA LYS A 157 5.22 3.71 18.73
C LYS A 157 5.02 2.68 19.84
N GLY A 158 5.55 1.46 19.70
CA GLY A 158 5.41 0.41 20.71
C GLY A 158 3.96 -0.04 20.93
N ILE A 159 3.11 0.02 19.90
CA ILE A 159 1.72 -0.45 20.00
C ILE A 159 1.67 -1.98 20.16
N TRP A 160 2.70 -2.67 19.66
CA TRP A 160 2.89 -4.10 19.83
C TRP A 160 4.14 -4.34 20.67
N ASP A 161 4.02 -5.23 21.66
CA ASP A 161 5.17 -5.64 22.47
C ASP A 161 6.08 -6.59 21.68
N LYS A 162 7.38 -6.58 21.97
CA LYS A 162 8.33 -7.51 21.34
C LYS A 162 7.94 -8.97 21.65
N GLY A 163 7.90 -9.79 20.62
CA GLY A 163 7.42 -11.17 20.67
C GLY A 163 5.91 -11.32 20.42
N SER A 164 5.16 -10.22 20.32
CA SER A 164 3.73 -10.28 20.05
C SER A 164 3.42 -10.85 18.68
N VAL A 165 2.41 -11.70 18.63
CA VAL A 165 1.88 -12.30 17.41
C VAL A 165 0.75 -11.43 16.86
N VAL A 166 0.90 -10.98 15.62
CA VAL A 166 -0.07 -10.14 14.92
C VAL A 166 -0.67 -10.92 13.76
N LYS A 167 -1.99 -11.10 13.76
CA LYS A 167 -2.71 -11.72 12.64
C LYS A 167 -2.89 -10.70 11.50
N ASP A 168 -2.49 -11.10 10.29
CA ASP A 168 -2.55 -10.29 9.07
C ASP A 168 -3.15 -11.13 7.93
N GLY A 169 -4.47 -11.28 7.90
CA GLY A 169 -5.14 -12.20 7.00
C GLY A 169 -4.79 -13.64 7.31
N ARG A 170 -4.44 -14.35 6.25
CA ARG A 170 -3.96 -15.73 6.32
C ARG A 170 -2.52 -15.83 6.83
N ARG A 171 -1.84 -14.69 7.04
CA ARG A 171 -0.45 -14.66 7.50
C ARG A 171 -0.41 -14.36 8.99
N THR A 172 0.52 -15.02 9.66
CA THR A 172 0.88 -14.69 11.04
C THR A 172 2.20 -13.93 11.01
N LEU A 173 2.22 -12.74 11.60
CA LEU A 173 3.41 -11.93 11.77
C LEU A 173 3.80 -11.90 13.24
N VAL A 174 5.07 -11.68 13.52
CA VAL A 174 5.59 -11.50 14.88
C VAL A 174 6.44 -10.25 14.91
N LEU A 175 6.31 -9.45 15.98
CA LEU A 175 7.28 -8.40 16.25
C LEU A 175 8.54 -9.06 16.83
N CYS A 176 9.57 -9.25 16.01
CA CYS A 176 10.73 -10.03 16.38
C CYS A 176 11.50 -9.42 17.57
N LYS A 177 11.82 -10.24 18.58
CA LYS A 177 12.64 -9.82 19.73
C LYS A 177 14.08 -9.42 19.34
N LYS A 178 14.67 -10.06 18.32
CA LYS A 178 16.06 -9.83 17.86
C LYS A 178 16.17 -8.56 17.00
N CYS A 179 15.44 -8.48 15.89
CA CYS A 179 15.58 -7.38 14.91
C CYS A 179 14.56 -6.25 15.06
N ASN A 180 13.67 -6.30 16.06
CA ASN A 180 12.64 -5.30 16.32
C ASN A 180 11.79 -4.92 15.08
N SER A 181 11.58 -5.88 14.18
CA SER A 181 10.80 -5.69 12.97
C SER A 181 9.66 -6.71 12.89
N LEU A 182 8.58 -6.31 12.22
CA LEU A 182 7.43 -7.17 12.01
C LEU A 182 7.76 -8.15 10.87
N GLY A 183 7.99 -9.41 11.22
CA GLY A 183 8.39 -10.46 10.28
C GLY A 183 7.39 -11.60 10.22
N ARG A 184 7.51 -12.45 9.20
CA ARG A 184 6.77 -13.72 9.15
C ARG A 184 7.33 -14.68 10.20
N VAL A 185 6.47 -15.58 10.68
CA VAL A 185 6.83 -16.67 11.57
C VAL A 185 6.14 -17.94 11.11
N ASP A 186 6.88 -19.04 11.12
CA ASP A 186 6.35 -20.36 10.79
C ASP A 186 5.50 -20.91 11.94
N ALA A 187 4.57 -21.81 11.62
CA ALA A 187 3.53 -22.23 12.56
C ALA A 187 4.10 -22.78 13.90
N GLY A 188 5.24 -23.49 13.84
CA GLY A 188 5.90 -24.06 15.01
C GLY A 188 6.74 -23.07 15.83
N ALA A 189 7.11 -21.92 15.27
CA ALA A 189 8.05 -20.97 15.90
C ALA A 189 7.38 -19.80 16.65
N LYS A 190 6.04 -19.79 16.72
CA LYS A 190 5.27 -18.68 17.33
C LYS A 190 5.65 -18.39 18.79
N LYS A 191 6.00 -19.41 19.57
CA LYS A 191 6.37 -19.27 20.99
C LYS A 191 7.69 -18.54 21.20
N GLY A 192 8.61 -18.57 20.23
CA GLY A 192 9.92 -17.94 20.35
C GLY A 192 9.88 -16.41 20.28
N GLY A 193 8.84 -15.82 19.67
CA GLY A 193 8.79 -14.38 19.46
C GLY A 193 9.86 -13.86 18.47
N ILE A 194 10.40 -14.73 17.62
CA ILE A 194 11.48 -14.46 16.66
C ILE A 194 10.93 -14.68 15.25
N CYS A 195 11.26 -13.80 14.31
CA CYS A 195 10.84 -13.95 12.92
C CYS A 195 11.67 -15.01 12.19
N SER A 196 11.12 -15.61 11.12
CA SER A 196 11.79 -16.68 10.36
C SER A 196 13.19 -16.29 9.88
N ARG A 197 13.41 -15.03 9.46
CA ARG A 197 14.75 -14.55 9.05
C ARG A 197 15.78 -14.62 10.18
N CYS A 198 15.43 -14.14 11.37
CA CYS A 198 16.33 -14.18 12.52
C CYS A 198 16.53 -15.59 13.06
N MET A 199 15.53 -16.45 12.91
CA MET A 199 15.63 -17.87 13.27
C MET A 199 16.58 -18.62 12.34
N CYS A 200 16.54 -18.37 11.02
CA CYS A 200 17.51 -18.96 10.08
C CYS A 200 18.95 -18.54 10.38
N GLN A 201 19.16 -17.30 10.83
CA GLN A 201 20.49 -16.79 11.15
C GLN A 201 21.09 -17.47 12.39
N SER A 202 20.28 -17.72 13.43
CA SER A 202 20.79 -18.40 14.64
C SER A 202 21.18 -19.86 14.39
N VAL A 203 20.48 -20.58 13.49
CA VAL A 203 20.83 -21.96 13.13
C VAL A 203 22.14 -22.01 12.33
N ALA A 204 22.39 -21.01 11.47
CA ALA A 204 23.63 -20.92 10.71
C ALA A 204 24.83 -20.54 11.60
N GLU A 205 24.61 -19.74 12.65
CA GLU A 205 25.65 -19.34 13.62
C GLU A 205 26.02 -20.51 14.56
N GLU A 206 25.07 -21.39 14.91
CA GLU A 206 25.33 -22.57 15.77
C GLU A 206 25.89 -23.79 15.00
N GLY A 207 25.75 -23.83 13.68
CA GLY A 207 26.34 -24.87 12.81
C GLY A 207 27.72 -24.52 12.22
N GLY A 208 28.26 -23.34 12.54
CA GLY A 208 29.48 -22.77 11.96
C GLY A 208 30.67 -22.74 12.91
N SER A 209 31.01 -23.87 13.53
CA SER A 209 32.29 -24.05 14.21
C SER A 209 32.73 -25.50 14.04
N LEU A 210 33.19 -25.83 12.83
CA LEU A 210 34.21 -26.82 12.45
C LEU A 210 34.16 -26.99 10.92
N GLU A 211 35.32 -26.83 10.27
CA GLU A 211 35.63 -27.19 8.86
C GLU A 211 35.05 -26.26 7.76
N SER A 212 35.81 -25.65 6.82
CA SER A 212 37.21 -25.78 6.43
C SER A 212 37.67 -24.55 5.63
N GLU A 213 38.92 -24.14 5.88
CA GLU A 213 39.79 -23.44 4.93
C GLU A 213 40.15 -24.35 3.74
N GLN A 214 40.61 -23.72 2.65
CA GLN A 214 41.22 -24.29 1.44
C GLN A 214 40.28 -24.63 0.27
N GLN A 215 40.11 -23.68 -0.67
CA GLN A 215 40.92 -23.66 -1.91
C GLN A 215 40.48 -22.51 -2.83
N GLN A 216 41.44 -21.61 -3.08
CA GLN A 216 41.46 -20.71 -4.23
C GLN A 216 42.06 -21.45 -5.44
N ALA A 217 41.50 -21.26 -6.63
CA ALA A 217 42.27 -21.00 -7.86
C ALA A 217 41.34 -20.70 -9.08
N ALA A 218 41.51 -19.48 -9.58
CA ALA A 218 41.68 -19.07 -10.99
C ALA A 218 40.71 -19.53 -12.12
N GLY A 219 40.28 -18.54 -12.91
CA GLY A 219 39.82 -18.71 -14.30
C GLY A 219 38.75 -17.70 -14.74
N GLN A 220 39.14 -16.47 -15.09
CA GLN A 220 39.02 -15.88 -16.44
C GLN A 220 37.64 -16.07 -17.12
N SER A 221 36.80 -15.02 -17.17
CA SER A 221 36.72 -14.05 -18.27
C SER A 221 36.11 -14.60 -19.56
N SER A 222 34.83 -14.27 -19.82
CA SER A 222 34.42 -13.63 -21.07
C SER A 222 32.90 -13.37 -21.10
N MET A 223 32.55 -12.09 -21.19
CA MET A 223 31.30 -11.61 -21.76
C MET A 223 31.16 -12.09 -23.22
N PRO A 224 29.92 -12.24 -23.72
CA PRO A 224 29.56 -11.43 -24.88
C PRO A 224 28.24 -10.68 -24.70
N GLN A 225 28.30 -9.41 -25.08
CA GLN A 225 27.20 -8.49 -25.29
C GLN A 225 26.36 -8.87 -26.54
N PRO A 226 25.19 -8.23 -26.73
CA PRO A 226 24.02 -8.84 -27.36
C PRO A 226 24.00 -8.70 -28.89
N LEU A 227 23.57 -9.77 -29.56
CA LEU A 227 23.23 -9.70 -30.98
C LEU A 227 21.79 -9.18 -31.14
N ALA A 228 21.67 -8.04 -31.81
CA ALA A 228 20.41 -7.48 -32.27
C ALA A 228 19.73 -8.45 -33.27
N LYS A 229 18.55 -8.94 -32.92
CA LYS A 229 17.55 -9.47 -33.86
C LYS A 229 16.29 -8.61 -33.75
N GLN A 230 16.06 -7.82 -34.78
CA GLN A 230 14.79 -7.14 -35.05
C GLN A 230 13.72 -8.17 -35.53
N PRO A 231 12.43 -7.77 -35.56
CA PRO A 231 11.35 -8.54 -34.96
C PRO A 231 10.76 -9.57 -35.92
N ALA A 232 10.88 -10.84 -35.56
CA ALA A 232 9.96 -11.85 -36.05
C ALA A 232 8.65 -11.68 -35.29
N ALA A 233 7.55 -11.51 -36.03
CA ALA A 233 6.19 -11.40 -35.52
C ALA A 233 5.84 -12.62 -34.65
N ALA A 234 6.10 -12.51 -33.35
CA ALA A 234 5.61 -13.42 -32.35
C ALA A 234 4.12 -13.13 -32.16
N GLN A 235 3.28 -13.98 -32.73
CA GLN A 235 1.85 -13.99 -32.44
C GLN A 235 1.65 -14.06 -30.92
N PRO A 236 0.87 -13.12 -30.32
CA PRO A 236 0.62 -13.16 -28.89
C PRO A 236 -0.29 -14.35 -28.59
N SER A 237 0.28 -15.33 -27.86
CA SER A 237 -0.45 -16.47 -27.33
C SER A 237 -1.60 -15.99 -26.45
N SER A 238 -2.80 -16.42 -26.82
CA SER A 238 -4.09 -16.32 -26.16
C SER A 238 -4.06 -16.13 -24.63
N ARG A 239 -4.31 -14.89 -24.19
CA ARG A 239 -5.09 -14.60 -22.98
C ARG A 239 -6.15 -13.58 -23.38
N ALA A 240 -7.37 -14.07 -23.59
CA ALA A 240 -8.63 -13.33 -23.63
C ALA A 240 -8.52 -11.87 -23.12
N THR A 241 -8.81 -10.85 -23.93
CA THR A 241 -10.17 -10.29 -24.14
C THR A 241 -10.91 -10.08 -22.80
N ARG A 242 -11.47 -8.90 -22.53
CA ARG A 242 -12.92 -8.74 -22.21
C ARG A 242 -13.22 -7.67 -21.16
N CYS A 243 -14.06 -6.72 -21.59
CA CYS A 243 -15.22 -6.38 -20.77
C CYS A 243 -16.15 -7.61 -20.66
N LEU A 244 -16.46 -8.08 -19.46
CA LEU A 244 -17.62 -8.97 -19.20
C LEU A 244 -18.78 -8.16 -18.57
N ARG A 245 -18.86 -6.89 -19.01
CA ARG A 245 -19.73 -5.75 -18.63
C ARG A 245 -19.26 -4.86 -17.47
N CYS A 246 -17.99 -4.57 -17.23
CA CYS A 246 -17.29 -3.56 -18.03
C CYS A 246 -15.76 -3.59 -17.87
N TRP A 247 -15.17 -4.77 -17.69
CA TRP A 247 -13.73 -4.87 -17.56
C TRP A 247 -12.92 -4.71 -18.86
N ALA A 248 -13.26 -3.74 -19.72
CA ALA A 248 -12.42 -3.41 -20.87
C ALA A 248 -11.34 -2.38 -20.50
N ILE A 249 -10.11 -2.70 -20.89
CA ILE A 249 -9.36 -1.94 -21.91
C ILE A 249 -9.42 -2.86 -23.15
N ASN A 250 -10.12 -2.60 -24.26
CA ASN A 250 -10.88 -1.46 -24.77
C ASN A 250 -11.89 -1.98 -25.83
N HIS A 251 -12.84 -1.17 -26.32
CA HIS A 251 -13.40 -1.36 -27.68
C HIS A 251 -13.08 -0.24 -28.67
N THR A 252 -12.44 0.85 -28.25
CA THR A 252 -11.44 1.65 -29.01
C THR A 252 -11.04 2.86 -28.17
N GLU A 253 -9.81 2.83 -27.63
CA GLU A 253 -9.01 3.91 -27.01
C GLU A 253 -9.57 4.73 -25.81
N VAL A 254 -8.76 4.83 -24.74
CA VAL A 254 -8.96 5.78 -23.63
C VAL A 254 -7.67 6.61 -23.51
N PRO A 255 -7.72 7.95 -23.43
CA PRO A 255 -6.53 8.79 -23.34
C PRO A 255 -5.76 8.60 -22.03
N ALA A 256 -4.44 8.74 -22.09
CA ALA A 256 -3.59 8.77 -20.90
C ALA A 256 -3.97 9.97 -20.01
N GLY A 257 -4.41 9.69 -18.77
CA GLY A 257 -4.83 10.70 -17.80
C GLY A 257 -6.28 10.58 -17.30
N SER A 258 -7.06 9.62 -17.79
CA SER A 258 -8.45 9.40 -17.33
C SER A 258 -8.51 8.93 -15.86
N THR A 259 -9.12 9.76 -15.00
CA THR A 259 -9.55 9.41 -13.64
C THR A 259 -11.02 8.93 -13.60
N GLY A 260 -11.66 8.80 -14.77
CA GLY A 260 -13.05 8.43 -14.92
C GLY A 260 -13.24 6.96 -15.31
N SER A 261 -14.14 6.27 -14.61
CA SER A 261 -14.66 4.97 -15.01
C SER A 261 -15.60 5.12 -16.22
N HIS A 262 -15.04 5.26 -17.42
CA HIS A 262 -15.83 5.27 -18.65
C HIS A 262 -16.19 3.83 -19.05
N LEU A 263 -17.47 3.62 -19.39
CA LEU A 263 -18.00 2.36 -19.90
C LEU A 263 -17.51 2.13 -21.34
N CYS A 264 -17.50 0.87 -21.79
CA CYS A 264 -17.36 0.66 -23.23
C CYS A 264 -18.66 1.08 -23.95
N PRO A 265 -18.60 1.52 -25.22
CA PRO A 265 -19.76 2.07 -25.95
C PRO A 265 -21.02 1.16 -25.93
N PRO A 266 -20.92 -0.18 -26.00
CA PRO A 266 -22.09 -1.06 -25.87
C PRO A 266 -22.75 -1.05 -24.48
N CYS A 267 -21.96 -0.88 -23.41
CA CYS A 267 -22.50 -0.77 -22.05
C CYS A 267 -23.13 0.61 -21.80
N GLU A 268 -22.66 1.64 -22.49
CA GLU A 268 -23.22 2.99 -22.43
C GLU A 268 -24.57 3.08 -23.14
N ALA A 269 -24.68 2.52 -24.34
CA ALA A 269 -25.94 2.45 -25.09
C ALA A 269 -27.04 1.65 -24.35
N ALA A 270 -26.69 0.54 -23.68
CA ALA A 270 -27.64 -0.27 -22.91
C ALA A 270 -28.18 0.45 -21.66
N VAL A 271 -27.46 1.44 -21.11
CA VAL A 271 -27.90 2.25 -19.97
C VAL A 271 -28.82 3.39 -20.41
N GLN A 272 -28.66 3.92 -21.63
CA GLN A 272 -29.51 4.98 -22.17
C GLN A 272 -30.91 4.49 -22.60
N LEU A 273 -31.08 3.17 -22.74
CA LEU A 273 -32.32 2.51 -23.14
C LEU A 273 -33.16 1.99 -21.95
N ALA A 274 -32.67 2.13 -20.71
CA ALA A 274 -33.29 1.61 -19.48
C ALA A 274 -33.61 2.73 -18.48
#